data_AF-A0A0D6JPV4-F1
#
_entry.id   AF-A0A0D6JPV4-F1
#
_cell.length_a   1.000
_cell.length_b   1.000
_cell.length_c   1.000
_cell.angle_alpha   90.00
_cell.angle_beta   90.00
_cell.angle_gamma   90.00
#
_symmetry.space_group_name_H-M   'P 1'
#
loop_
_entity.id
_entity.type
_entity.pdbx_description
1 polymer ?
#
loop_
_entity_poly.entity_id
_entity_poly.type
_entity_poly.pdbx_seq_one_letter_code
_entity_poly.pdbx_strand_id
1 'polypeptide(L)'
;MSSIELTSSQKTILTALINLYRDSEDAVKGEDIATEVNRNPGTIRNQMQSLKALQLVEGVPGPKGGYKPTANAYEALDVDKMDEPAFVPLFHNDEEVEGVNVDEIDLSSVHHPELCRAEIHVQGSVREFHEGDKIRVGPTPLSKLVIDGTLDGKDDTSNILILRIDDMKAPVGEPQH
;
A
#
# COMPACT_ATOMS: atom_id res chain seq x y z
N MET A 1 4.99 -0.04 8.07
CA MET A 1 3.79 -0.37 8.88
C MET A 1 3.91 -1.78 9.47
N SER A 2 3.24 -2.09 10.59
CA SER A 2 3.14 -3.47 11.07
C SER A 2 2.46 -4.33 10.01
N SER A 3 3.17 -5.28 9.40
CA SER A 3 2.59 -6.22 8.45
C SER A 3 1.42 -6.94 9.13
N ILE A 4 0.20 -6.68 8.67
CA ILE A 4 -0.98 -7.36 9.19
C ILE A 4 -0.87 -8.82 8.72
N GLU A 5 -0.38 -9.70 9.60
CA GLU A 5 -0.36 -11.12 9.30
C GLU A 5 -1.78 -11.68 9.32
N LEU A 6 -2.31 -11.94 8.13
CA LEU A 6 -3.61 -12.57 7.97
C LEU A 6 -3.49 -14.08 8.10
N THR A 7 -4.41 -14.69 8.84
CA THR A 7 -4.57 -16.15 8.82
C THR A 7 -5.01 -16.62 7.43
N SER A 8 -4.70 -17.85 7.05
CA SER A 8 -5.14 -18.41 5.76
C SER A 8 -6.65 -18.31 5.56
N SER A 9 -7.44 -18.42 6.63
CA SER A 9 -8.90 -18.25 6.57
C SER A 9 -9.31 -16.80 6.28
N GLN A 10 -8.65 -15.82 6.90
CA GLN A 10 -8.91 -14.40 6.64
C GLN A 10 -8.51 -14.02 5.22
N LYS A 11 -7.35 -14.48 4.73
CA LYS A 11 -6.92 -14.27 3.33
C LYS A 11 -7.94 -14.82 2.33
N THR A 12 -8.43 -16.03 2.57
CA THR A 12 -9.45 -16.68 1.72
C THR A 12 -10.75 -15.87 1.66
N ILE A 13 -11.24 -15.42 2.82
CA ILE A 13 -12.48 -14.64 2.94
C ILE A 13 -12.32 -13.26 2.28
N LEU A 14 -11.18 -12.58 2.52
CA LEU A 14 -10.90 -11.26 1.97
C LEU A 14 -10.74 -11.31 0.45
N THR A 15 -10.10 -12.36 -0.08
CA THR A 15 -10.00 -12.62 -1.53
C THR A 15 -11.36 -12.83 -2.16
N ALA A 16 -12.22 -13.66 -1.55
CA ALA A 16 -13.57 -13.90 -2.05
C ALA A 16 -14.42 -12.62 -2.08
N LEU A 17 -14.34 -11.79 -1.03
CA LEU A 17 -15.01 -10.49 -1.00
C LEU A 17 -14.57 -9.59 -2.16
N ILE A 18 -13.26 -9.46 -2.40
CA ILE A 18 -12.72 -8.60 -3.46
C ILE A 18 -13.21 -9.06 -4.84
N ASN A 19 -13.20 -10.37 -5.10
CA ASN A 19 -13.67 -10.92 -6.36
C ASN A 19 -15.17 -10.66 -6.57
N LEU A 20 -16.01 -10.93 -5.57
CA LEU A 20 -17.45 -10.69 -5.64
C LEU A 20 -17.80 -9.19 -5.77
N TYR A 21 -17.00 -8.33 -5.12
CA TYR A 21 -17.18 -6.88 -5.21
C TYR A 21 -16.83 -6.37 -6.62
N ARG A 22 -15.79 -6.91 -7.26
CA ARG A 22 -15.38 -6.53 -8.61
C ARG A 22 -16.47 -6.79 -9.66
N ASP A 23 -17.23 -7.86 -9.50
CA ASP A 23 -18.28 -8.23 -10.46
C ASP A 23 -19.57 -7.43 -10.30
N SER A 24 -19.79 -6.81 -9.13
CA SER A 24 -21.05 -6.13 -8.79
C SER A 24 -20.93 -4.63 -8.54
N GLU A 25 -19.74 -4.14 -8.14
CA GLU A 25 -19.47 -2.79 -7.61
C GLU A 25 -20.39 -2.35 -6.44
N ASP A 26 -21.16 -3.29 -5.88
CA ASP A 26 -22.14 -3.10 -4.82
C ASP A 26 -21.72 -3.84 -3.54
N ALA A 27 -22.34 -3.52 -2.39
CA ALA A 27 -22.04 -4.20 -1.13
C ALA A 27 -22.33 -5.71 -1.23
N VAL A 28 -21.35 -6.55 -0.86
CA VAL A 28 -21.44 -8.01 -0.97
C VAL A 28 -22.04 -8.60 0.29
N LYS A 29 -23.05 -9.47 0.16
CA LYS A 29 -23.68 -10.09 1.33
C LYS A 29 -22.78 -11.13 1.96
N GLY A 30 -22.88 -11.28 3.29
CA GLY A 30 -22.12 -12.29 4.03
C GLY A 30 -22.45 -13.72 3.59
N GLU A 31 -23.69 -13.96 3.16
CA GLU A 31 -24.17 -15.23 2.62
C GLU A 31 -23.52 -15.60 1.29
N ASP A 32 -23.27 -14.61 0.42
CA ASP A 32 -22.63 -14.84 -0.88
C ASP A 32 -21.16 -15.21 -0.68
N ILE A 33 -20.47 -14.48 0.21
CA ILE A 33 -19.09 -14.81 0.62
C ILE A 33 -19.04 -16.21 1.24
N ALA A 34 -20.00 -16.54 2.11
CA ALA A 34 -20.08 -17.85 2.76
C ALA A 34 -20.25 -19.00 1.75
N THR A 35 -21.03 -18.75 0.70
CA THR A 35 -21.22 -19.70 -0.40
C THR A 35 -19.92 -19.88 -1.17
N GLU A 36 -19.25 -18.79 -1.54
CA GLU A 36 -18.00 -18.79 -2.30
C GLU A 36 -16.88 -19.56 -1.59
N VAL A 37 -16.70 -19.34 -0.29
CA VAL A 37 -15.65 -20.01 0.49
C VAL A 37 -16.11 -21.31 1.17
N ASN A 38 -17.32 -21.78 0.86
CA ASN A 38 -17.95 -22.98 1.42
C ASN A 38 -17.88 -23.03 2.97
N ARG A 39 -18.36 -21.96 3.61
CA ARG A 39 -18.41 -21.81 5.08
C ARG A 39 -19.80 -21.42 5.56
N ASN A 40 -20.01 -21.50 6.87
CA ASN A 40 -21.26 -21.06 7.48
C ASN A 40 -21.36 -19.51 7.51
N PRO A 41 -22.52 -18.92 7.16
CA PRO A 41 -22.71 -17.46 7.18
C PRO A 41 -22.43 -16.80 8.54
N GLY A 42 -22.73 -17.48 9.65
CA GLY A 42 -22.41 -16.99 10.99
C GLY A 42 -20.90 -16.90 11.23
N THR A 43 -20.13 -17.86 10.71
CA THR A 43 -18.67 -17.82 10.76
C THR A 43 -18.13 -16.67 9.93
N ILE A 44 -18.66 -16.46 8.72
CA ILE A 44 -18.26 -15.32 7.88
C ILE A 44 -18.55 -14.01 8.59
N ARG A 45 -19.75 -13.84 9.16
CA ARG A 45 -20.08 -12.63 9.91
C ARG A 45 -19.07 -12.33 11.01
N ASN A 46 -18.62 -13.35 11.75
CA ASN A 46 -17.60 -13.20 12.79
C ASN A 46 -16.23 -12.80 12.22
N GLN A 47 -15.79 -13.47 11.14
CA GLN A 47 -14.54 -13.14 10.46
C GLN A 47 -14.56 -11.73 9.87
N MET A 48 -15.71 -11.30 9.33
CA MET A 48 -15.89 -9.95 8.82
C MET A 48 -15.84 -8.88 9.93
N GLN A 49 -16.26 -9.18 11.17
CA GLN A 49 -16.03 -8.27 12.29
C GLN A 49 -14.53 -8.14 12.62
N SER A 50 -13.78 -9.25 12.58
CA SER A 50 -12.33 -9.22 12.77
C SER A 50 -11.62 -8.43 11.66
N LEU A 51 -11.97 -8.66 10.39
CA LEU A 51 -11.43 -7.92 9.26
C LEU A 51 -11.80 -6.43 9.30
N LYS A 52 -12.99 -6.09 9.82
CA LYS A 52 -13.40 -4.69 10.01
C LYS A 52 -12.57 -4.00 11.09
N ALA A 53 -12.24 -4.70 12.17
CA ALA A 53 -11.35 -4.17 13.21
C ALA A 53 -9.94 -3.91 12.69
N LEU A 54 -9.50 -4.66 11.68
CA LEU A 54 -8.24 -4.44 10.96
C LEU A 54 -8.34 -3.38 9.85
N GLN A 55 -9.49 -2.70 9.73
CA GLN A 55 -9.76 -1.71 8.68
C GLN A 55 -9.64 -2.24 7.24
N LEU A 56 -9.74 -3.56 7.05
CA LEU A 56 -9.68 -4.20 5.74
C LEU A 56 -11.05 -4.28 5.06
N VAL A 57 -12.14 -4.12 5.81
CA VAL A 57 -13.49 -4.17 5.26
C VAL A 57 -14.41 -3.16 5.95
N GLU A 58 -15.33 -2.60 5.18
CA GLU A 58 -16.42 -1.76 5.66
C GLU A 58 -17.72 -2.55 5.71
N GLY A 59 -18.56 -2.25 6.70
CA GLY A 59 -19.90 -2.83 6.81
C GLY A 59 -20.95 -1.82 6.38
N VAL A 60 -21.76 -2.17 5.39
CA VAL A 60 -22.86 -1.35 4.88
C VAL A 60 -24.18 -1.81 5.53
N PRO A 61 -24.92 -0.95 6.24
CA PRO A 61 -26.18 -1.34 6.88
C PRO A 61 -27.35 -1.36 5.87
N GLY A 62 -28.43 -2.07 6.24
CA GLY A 62 -29.70 -2.05 5.51
C GLY A 62 -29.97 -3.31 4.68
N PRO A 63 -31.11 -3.36 3.95
CA PRO A 63 -31.56 -4.55 3.21
C PRO A 63 -30.71 -4.86 1.97
N LYS A 64 -30.01 -3.85 1.44
CA LYS A 64 -28.93 -3.99 0.44
C LYS A 64 -27.55 -3.88 1.07
N GLY A 65 -27.48 -4.03 2.38
CA GLY A 65 -26.24 -3.98 3.14
C GLY A 65 -25.38 -5.21 2.91
N GLY A 66 -24.19 -5.18 3.48
CA GLY A 66 -23.17 -6.19 3.24
C GLY A 66 -21.80 -5.64 3.59
N TYR A 67 -20.80 -6.02 2.82
CA TYR A 67 -19.42 -5.67 3.06
C TYR A 67 -18.77 -5.10 1.80
N LYS A 68 -17.83 -4.18 2.00
CA LYS A 68 -16.99 -3.63 0.94
C LYS A 68 -15.52 -3.76 1.34
N PRO A 69 -14.61 -4.12 0.41
CA PRO A 69 -13.18 -4.07 0.67
C PRO A 69 -12.72 -2.60 0.76
N THR A 70 -11.77 -2.31 1.65
CA THR A 70 -11.05 -1.02 1.70
C THR A 70 -9.82 -1.07 0.81
N ALA A 71 -9.09 0.05 0.64
CA ALA A 71 -7.79 0.06 -0.04
C ALA A 71 -6.80 -0.91 0.64
N ASN A 72 -6.72 -0.84 1.97
CA ASN A 72 -5.87 -1.71 2.80
C ASN A 72 -6.14 -3.21 2.58
N ALA A 73 -7.35 -3.59 2.14
CA ALA A 73 -7.68 -4.98 1.80
C ALA A 73 -6.83 -5.52 0.64
N TYR A 74 -6.61 -4.69 -0.38
CA TYR A 74 -5.85 -5.03 -1.57
C TYR A 74 -4.36 -5.10 -1.23
N GLU A 75 -3.85 -4.10 -0.54
CA GLU A 75 -2.47 -4.06 -0.04
C GLU A 75 -2.15 -5.28 0.83
N ALA A 76 -3.00 -5.61 1.81
CA ALA A 76 -2.77 -6.74 2.70
C ALA A 76 -2.66 -8.09 1.95
N LEU A 77 -3.42 -8.27 0.85
CA LEU A 77 -3.33 -9.47 0.03
C LEU A 77 -2.17 -9.45 -0.98
N ASP A 78 -1.72 -8.28 -1.39
CA ASP A 78 -0.58 -8.14 -2.31
C ASP A 78 0.75 -8.29 -1.57
N VAL A 79 0.88 -7.75 -0.36
CA VAL A 79 2.05 -7.97 0.53
C VAL A 79 2.26 -9.45 0.84
N ASP A 80 1.17 -10.20 1.03
CA ASP A 80 1.20 -11.64 1.28
C ASP A 80 1.64 -12.49 0.07
N LYS A 81 1.66 -11.92 -1.15
CA LYS A 81 2.07 -12.61 -2.40
C LYS A 81 3.51 -12.33 -2.80
N MET A 82 4.22 -11.47 -2.08
CA MET A 82 5.60 -11.09 -2.43
C MET A 82 6.60 -12.11 -1.89
N ASP A 83 6.80 -13.20 -2.63
CA ASP A 83 8.07 -13.94 -2.56
C ASP A 83 9.14 -13.04 -3.24
N GLU A 84 10.02 -12.46 -2.42
CA GLU A 84 11.07 -11.47 -2.77
C GLU A 84 10.57 -10.12 -3.33
N PRO A 85 10.41 -9.09 -2.48
CA PRO A 85 10.09 -7.74 -2.94
C PRO A 85 11.14 -7.21 -3.92
N ALA A 86 10.68 -6.66 -5.04
CA ALA A 86 11.58 -5.99 -5.98
C ALA A 86 12.24 -4.80 -5.29
N PHE A 87 13.56 -4.70 -5.42
CA PHE A 87 14.35 -3.63 -4.83
C PHE A 87 14.09 -2.30 -5.54
N VAL A 88 13.78 -1.27 -4.77
CA VAL A 88 13.61 0.13 -5.18
C VAL A 88 14.62 0.96 -4.40
N PRO A 89 15.71 1.41 -5.05
CA PRO A 89 16.79 2.10 -4.35
C PRO A 89 16.38 3.49 -3.89
N LEU A 90 17.10 3.97 -2.87
CA LEU A 90 17.00 5.32 -2.37
C LEU A 90 18.40 5.94 -2.31
N PHE A 91 18.53 7.17 -2.80
CA PHE A 91 19.79 7.91 -2.81
C PHE A 91 19.69 9.13 -1.92
N HIS A 92 20.75 9.37 -1.16
CA HIS A 92 20.95 10.54 -0.31
C HIS A 92 22.11 11.36 -0.87
N ASN A 93 21.85 12.58 -1.32
CA ASN A 93 22.85 13.47 -1.91
C ASN A 93 23.69 12.78 -3.01
N ASP A 94 22.99 12.10 -3.94
CA ASP A 94 23.53 11.31 -5.06
C ASP A 94 24.30 10.02 -4.70
N GLU A 95 24.39 9.66 -3.41
CA GLU A 95 24.95 8.38 -2.96
C GLU A 95 23.82 7.39 -2.62
N GLU A 96 23.90 6.15 -3.12
CA GLU A 96 22.92 5.10 -2.80
C GLU A 96 23.02 4.73 -1.32
N VAL A 97 21.87 4.62 -0.65
CA VAL A 97 21.81 4.25 0.76
C VAL A 97 21.68 2.74 0.87
N GLU A 98 22.77 2.09 1.27
CA GLU A 98 22.80 0.64 1.43
C GLU A 98 21.83 0.16 2.53
N GLY A 99 21.16 -0.97 2.28
CA GLY A 99 20.26 -1.58 3.25
C GLY A 99 18.93 -0.84 3.47
N VAL A 100 18.61 0.14 2.61
CA VAL A 100 17.31 0.81 2.55
C VAL A 100 16.60 0.42 1.26
N ASN A 101 15.36 -0.06 1.39
CA ASN A 101 14.49 -0.38 0.26
C ASN A 101 13.18 0.38 0.37
N VAL A 102 12.72 1.01 -0.71
CA VAL A 102 11.42 1.67 -0.73
C VAL A 102 10.31 0.64 -0.96
N ASP A 103 9.33 0.59 -0.06
CA ASP A 103 8.15 -0.29 -0.19
C ASP A 103 6.85 0.45 -0.52
N GLU A 104 6.76 1.75 -0.24
CA GLU A 104 5.58 2.57 -0.55
C GLU A 104 5.95 4.00 -0.97
N ILE A 105 5.16 4.57 -1.88
CA ILE A 105 5.26 5.96 -2.34
C ILE A 105 3.85 6.54 -2.37
N ASP A 106 3.55 7.42 -1.43
CA ASP A 106 2.27 8.11 -1.34
C ASP A 106 2.40 9.54 -1.84
N LEU A 107 1.61 9.89 -2.86
CA LEU A 107 1.61 11.23 -3.44
C LEU A 107 0.40 12.03 -2.97
N SER A 108 0.67 13.21 -2.39
CA SER A 108 -0.37 14.14 -1.97
C SER A 108 -0.25 15.48 -2.67
N SER A 109 -1.37 16.21 -2.72
CA SER A 109 -1.45 17.56 -3.33
C SER A 109 -0.96 17.64 -4.78
N VAL A 110 -1.12 16.57 -5.56
CA VAL A 110 -0.62 16.44 -6.96
C VAL A 110 -1.17 17.49 -7.94
N HIS A 111 -2.26 18.17 -7.58
CA HIS A 111 -2.86 19.25 -8.36
C HIS A 111 -2.23 20.62 -8.08
N HIS A 112 -1.37 20.72 -7.07
CA HIS A 112 -0.67 21.94 -6.69
C HIS A 112 0.80 21.89 -7.09
N PRO A 113 1.26 22.78 -7.99
CA PRO A 113 2.63 22.73 -8.53
C PRO A 113 3.74 22.83 -7.48
N GLU A 114 3.52 23.54 -6.37
CA GLU A 114 4.55 23.81 -5.35
C GLU A 114 4.32 23.05 -4.02
N LEU A 115 3.13 22.48 -3.84
CA LEU A 115 2.73 21.79 -2.62
C LEU A 115 2.67 20.27 -2.78
N CYS A 116 3.03 19.74 -3.96
CA CYS A 116 3.10 18.30 -4.14
C CYS A 116 4.13 17.71 -3.17
N ARG A 117 3.70 16.69 -2.42
CA ARG A 117 4.52 15.97 -1.45
C ARG A 117 4.50 14.49 -1.77
N ALA A 118 5.61 13.82 -1.48
CA ALA A 118 5.71 12.38 -1.48
C ALA A 118 6.03 11.91 -0.06
N GLU A 119 5.23 10.98 0.47
CA GLU A 119 5.58 10.22 1.66
C GLU A 119 6.20 8.90 1.19
N ILE A 120 7.45 8.66 1.58
CA ILE A 120 8.25 7.52 1.15
C ILE A 120 8.41 6.60 2.34
N HIS A 121 7.82 5.41 2.26
CA HIS A 121 8.00 4.39 3.29
C HIS A 121 9.17 3.51 2.90
N VAL A 122 10.01 3.22 3.88
CA VAL A 122 11.22 2.44 3.66
C VAL A 122 11.39 1.32 4.67
N GLN A 123 11.92 0.22 4.16
CA GLN A 123 12.52 -0.85 4.95
C GLN A 123 13.98 -0.51 5.17
N GLY A 124 14.31 -0.06 6.38
CA GLY A 124 15.64 0.42 6.73
C GLY A 124 15.57 1.55 7.75
N SER A 125 16.72 2.12 8.10
CA SER A 125 16.80 3.23 9.05
C SER A 125 16.77 4.59 8.34
N VAL A 126 15.89 5.49 8.77
CA VAL A 126 15.81 6.88 8.29
C VAL A 126 16.56 7.89 9.18
N ARG A 127 17.35 7.40 10.15
CA ARG A 127 17.98 8.27 11.16
C ARG A 127 19.02 9.23 10.60
N GLU A 128 19.71 8.85 9.52
CA GLU A 128 20.81 9.65 8.95
C GLU A 128 20.35 10.74 7.97
N PHE A 129 19.05 10.80 7.68
CA PHE A 129 18.44 11.82 6.84
C PHE A 129 18.03 13.05 7.65
N HIS A 130 18.20 14.24 7.09
CA HIS A 130 17.96 15.53 7.71
C HIS A 130 17.17 16.45 6.77
N GLU A 131 16.38 17.35 7.33
CA GLU A 131 15.63 18.33 6.54
C GLU A 131 16.58 19.15 5.64
N GLY A 132 16.19 19.32 4.38
CA GLY A 132 16.99 19.97 3.35
C GLY A 132 17.85 19.01 2.50
N ASP A 133 17.98 17.74 2.89
CA ASP A 133 18.73 16.75 2.11
C ASP A 133 18.07 16.49 0.76
N LYS A 134 18.90 16.20 -0.26
CA LYS A 134 18.43 15.79 -1.58
C LYS A 134 18.22 14.28 -1.60
N ILE A 135 17.00 13.88 -1.90
CA ILE A 135 16.58 12.48 -1.92
C ILE A 135 16.12 12.12 -3.33
N ARG A 136 16.62 10.99 -3.85
CA ARG A 136 16.11 10.37 -5.06
C ARG A 136 15.55 8.99 -4.74
N VAL A 137 14.33 8.73 -5.19
CA VAL A 137 13.64 7.45 -5.02
C VAL A 137 13.47 6.76 -6.37
N GLY A 138 13.80 5.48 -6.44
CA GLY A 138 13.70 4.67 -7.65
C GLY A 138 15.00 4.60 -8.46
N PRO A 139 14.97 3.94 -9.64
CA PRO A 139 13.77 3.66 -10.43
C PRO A 139 12.89 2.54 -9.87
N THR A 140 11.56 2.72 -9.92
CA THR A 140 10.62 1.63 -9.60
C THR A 140 10.65 0.52 -10.65
N PRO A 141 10.27 -0.73 -10.31
CA PRO A 141 10.58 -1.88 -11.15
C PRO A 141 9.89 -1.87 -12.52
N LEU A 142 8.60 -1.48 -12.54
CA LEU A 142 7.74 -1.53 -13.73
C LEU A 142 7.82 -0.26 -14.58
N SER A 143 7.44 0.89 -14.02
CA SER A 143 7.36 2.15 -14.77
C SER A 143 8.69 2.88 -14.87
N LYS A 144 9.74 2.40 -14.18
CA LYS A 144 11.01 3.11 -14.01
C LYS A 144 10.80 4.54 -13.51
N LEU A 145 9.83 4.72 -12.59
CA LEU A 145 9.54 6.00 -11.96
C LEU A 145 10.71 6.40 -11.07
N VAL A 146 11.20 7.61 -11.28
CA VAL A 146 12.17 8.29 -10.41
C VAL A 146 11.51 9.55 -9.86
N ILE A 147 11.64 9.75 -8.55
CA ILE A 147 11.21 10.96 -7.86
C ILE A 147 12.46 11.62 -7.28
N ASP A 148 12.70 12.87 -7.65
CA ASP A 148 13.71 13.73 -7.03
C ASP A 148 13.00 14.71 -6.11
N GLY A 149 13.50 14.87 -4.89
CA GLY A 149 12.90 15.77 -3.91
C GLY A 149 13.86 16.26 -2.83
N THR A 150 13.38 17.23 -2.07
CA THR A 150 14.05 17.74 -0.87
C THR A 150 13.32 17.25 0.36
N LEU A 151 14.03 16.75 1.37
CA LEU A 151 13.41 16.29 2.62
C LEU A 151 12.81 17.48 3.40
N ASP A 152 11.50 17.46 3.61
CA ASP A 152 10.76 18.43 4.43
C ASP A 152 10.61 17.93 5.89
N GLY A 153 10.66 16.62 6.12
CA GLY A 153 10.55 16.02 7.45
C GLY A 153 10.64 14.50 7.41
N LYS A 154 10.70 13.85 8.58
CA LYS A 154 10.72 12.39 8.72
C LYS A 154 9.99 11.91 9.96
N ASP A 155 9.51 10.67 9.91
CA ASP A 155 9.03 9.92 11.07
C ASP A 155 9.95 8.71 11.31
N ASP A 156 10.81 8.80 12.33
CA ASP A 156 11.74 7.73 12.72
C ASP A 156 11.02 6.49 13.28
N THR A 157 9.78 6.61 13.75
CA THR A 157 9.02 5.49 14.31
C THR A 157 8.42 4.63 13.21
N SER A 158 7.92 5.29 12.16
CA SER A 158 7.25 4.65 11.04
C SER A 158 8.17 4.41 9.83
N ASN A 159 9.43 4.88 9.90
CA ASN A 159 10.41 4.90 8.81
C ASN A 159 9.88 5.60 7.54
N ILE A 160 9.38 6.82 7.72
CA ILE A 160 8.79 7.62 6.65
C ILE A 160 9.66 8.84 6.38
N LEU A 161 9.91 9.14 5.10
CA LEU A 161 10.50 10.39 4.63
C LEU A 161 9.43 11.21 3.92
N ILE A 162 9.28 12.48 4.29
CA ILE A 162 8.34 13.41 3.66
C ILE A 162 9.13 14.33 2.74
N LEU A 163 8.95 14.17 1.43
CA LEU A 163 9.66 14.91 0.42
C LEU A 163 8.78 16.02 -0.17
N ARG A 164 9.34 17.23 -0.30
CA ARG A 164 8.89 18.15 -1.33
C ARG A 164 9.44 17.70 -2.67
N ILE A 165 8.55 17.43 -3.60
CA ILE A 165 8.91 16.93 -4.93
C ILE A 165 9.53 18.08 -5.74
N ASP A 166 10.74 17.86 -6.22
CA ASP A 166 11.45 18.74 -7.15
C ASP A 166 11.20 18.29 -8.61
N ASP A 167 11.13 16.97 -8.87
CA ASP A 167 10.87 16.40 -10.19
C ASP A 167 10.30 14.96 -10.11
N MET A 168 9.55 14.54 -11.13
CA MET A 168 9.07 13.16 -11.29
C MET A 168 9.17 12.73 -12.75
N LYS A 169 9.89 11.64 -13.03
CA LYS A 169 10.11 11.14 -14.39
C LYS A 169 9.83 9.65 -14.49
N ALA A 170 9.11 9.27 -15.54
CA ALA A 170 8.90 7.87 -15.91
C ALA A 170 8.66 7.77 -17.43
N PRO A 171 9.27 6.81 -18.14
CA PRO A 171 10.34 5.92 -17.65
C PRO A 171 11.70 6.65 -17.63
N VAL A 172 12.53 6.35 -16.64
CA VAL A 172 13.96 6.70 -16.64
C VAL A 172 14.79 5.49 -17.08
N GLY A 173 15.60 5.68 -18.13
CA GLY A 173 16.37 4.61 -18.78
C GLY A 173 15.66 4.00 -20.00
N GLU A 174 16.33 3.07 -20.67
CA GLU A 174 15.75 2.37 -21.83
C GLU A 174 14.82 1.23 -21.38
N PRO A 175 13.64 1.05 -22.00
CA PRO A 175 12.79 -0.09 -21.74
C PRO A 175 13.54 -1.38 -22.10
N GLN A 176 13.68 -2.30 -21.13
CA GLN A 176 14.12 -3.66 -21.43
C GLN A 176 12.97 -4.36 -22.17
N HIS A 177 13.10 -4.44 -23.50
CA HIS A 177 12.25 -5.24 -24.38
C HIS A 177 12.66 -6.71 -24.38
#